data_AF-A0A954PJQ6-F1
#
_entry.id   AF-A0A954PJQ6-F1
#
_cell.length_a   1.000
_cell.length_b   1.000
_cell.length_c   1.000
_cell.angle_alpha   90.00
_cell.angle_beta   90.00
_cell.angle_gamma   90.00
#
_symmetry.space_group_name_H-M   'P 1'
#
loop_
_entity.id
_entity.type
_entity.pdbx_description
1 polymer ?
#
loop_
_entity_poly.entity_id
_entity_poly.type
_entity_poly.pdbx_seq_one_letter_code
_entity_poly.pdbx_strand_id
1 'polypeptide(L)' 'VYLALAIGCGSKPLPWMNDSGFWQVSTMTGLSTAQTLKTFSVALTLMGIVGFLTTLLGAWLLPLI' A
#
# COMPACT_ATOMS: atom_id res chain seq x y z
N VAL A 1 -16.64 9.82 -4.65
CA VAL A 1 -15.53 8.90 -5.10
C VAL A 1 -14.33 8.80 -4.14
N TYR A 2 -13.88 9.91 -3.54
CA TYR A 2 -12.64 9.96 -2.74
C TYR A 2 -12.61 9.14 -1.46
N LEU A 3 -13.77 8.86 -0.84
CA LEU A 3 -13.84 8.05 0.37
C LEU A 3 -13.34 6.62 0.14
N ALA A 4 -13.75 6.00 -0.97
CA ALA A 4 -13.31 4.64 -1.32
C ALA A 4 -11.79 4.59 -1.60
N LEU A 5 -11.26 5.63 -2.27
CA LEU A 5 -9.83 5.77 -2.53
C LEU A 5 -9.02 5.94 -1.24
N ALA A 6 -9.49 6.76 -0.31
CA ALA A 6 -8.85 6.96 0.98
C ALA A 6 -8.80 5.67 1.80
N ILE A 7 -9.91 4.91 1.84
CA ILE A 7 -9.98 3.59 2.51
C ILE A 7 -9.01 2.61 1.84
N GLY A 8 -8.99 2.56 0.50
CA GLY A 8 -8.09 1.68 -0.24
C GLY A 8 -6.61 2.03 -0.12
N CYS A 9 -6.26 3.29 0.13
CA CYS A 9 -4.89 3.70 0.43
C CYS A 9 -4.52 3.38 1.88
N GLY A 10 -5.45 3.57 2.81
CA GLY A 10 -5.26 3.32 4.24
C GLY A 10 -5.14 1.84 4.61
N SER A 11 -5.65 0.91 3.79
CA SER A 11 -5.56 -0.54 4.07
C SER A 11 -4.24 -1.20 3.66
N LYS A 12 -3.33 -0.46 3.04
CA LYS A 12 -2.04 -0.96 2.50
C LYS A 12 -0.87 -1.05 3.48
N PRO A 13 -0.75 -0.25 4.56
CA PRO A 13 0.38 -0.38 5.49
C PRO A 13 0.39 -1.73 6.19
N LEU A 14 1.59 -2.26 6.46
CA LEU A 14 1.84 -3.49 7.24
C LEU A 14 1.24 -4.79 6.67
N PRO A 15 1.72 -5.26 5.51
CA PRO A 15 1.39 -6.59 5.00
C PRO A 15 1.94 -7.68 5.94
N TRP A 16 1.09 -8.68 6.21
CA TRP A 16 1.43 -9.84 7.05
C TRP A 16 1.66 -11.09 6.20
N MET A 17 2.25 -12.14 6.77
CA MET A 17 2.46 -13.44 6.11
C MET A 17 1.17 -14.16 5.67
N ASN A 18 0.00 -13.62 6.01
CA ASN A 18 -1.31 -14.07 5.55
C ASN A 18 -1.73 -13.43 4.20
N ASP A 19 -0.99 -12.44 3.71
CA ASP A 19 -1.20 -11.82 2.42
C ASP A 19 -0.57 -12.68 1.30
N SER A 20 -1.32 -12.99 0.25
CA SER A 20 -0.80 -13.78 -0.87
C SER A 20 0.24 -13.02 -1.70
N GLY A 21 0.13 -11.69 -1.76
CA GLY A 21 1.10 -10.81 -2.41
C GLY A 21 2.46 -10.80 -1.72
N PHE A 22 2.49 -10.94 -0.38
CA PHE A 22 3.74 -11.10 0.37
C PHE A 22 4.57 -12.29 -0.14
N TRP A 23 3.94 -13.44 -0.36
CA TRP A 23 4.61 -14.66 -0.83
C TRP A 23 5.00 -14.60 -2.31
N GLN A 24 4.21 -13.90 -3.13
CA GLN A 24 4.60 -13.62 -4.52
C GLN A 24 5.87 -12.77 -4.58
N VAL A 25 5.95 -11.71 -3.78
CA VAL A 25 7.14 -10.84 -3.72
C VAL A 25 8.34 -11.59 -3.15
N SER A 26 8.19 -12.39 -2.09
CA SER A 26 9.30 -13.19 -1.56
C SER A 26 9.85 -14.17 -2.60
N THR A 27 8.96 -14.82 -3.36
CA THR A 27 9.34 -15.81 -4.38
C THR A 27 10.02 -15.15 -5.59
N MET A 28 9.51 -14.00 -6.06
CA MET A 28 10.08 -13.29 -7.20
C MET A 28 11.44 -12.63 -6.89
N THR A 29 11.63 -12.18 -5.65
CA THR A 29 12.88 -11.49 -5.23
C THR A 29 13.93 -12.44 -4.66
N GLY A 30 13.57 -13.68 -4.32
CA GLY A 30 14.48 -14.65 -3.68
C GLY A 30 14.93 -14.25 -2.27
N LEU A 31 14.24 -13.30 -1.63
CA LEU A 31 14.58 -12.80 -0.30
C LEU A 31 14.06 -13.74 0.80
N SER A 32 14.75 -13.77 1.94
CA SER A 32 14.22 -14.44 3.14
C SER A 32 12.89 -13.81 3.59
N THR A 33 12.05 -14.57 4.30
CA THR A 33 10.74 -14.08 4.79
C THR A 33 10.89 -12.84 5.67
N ALA A 34 11.92 -12.80 6.53
CA ALA A 34 12.19 -11.66 7.40
C ALA A 34 12.65 -10.41 6.64
N GLN A 35 13.48 -10.56 5.60
CA GLN A 35 13.89 -9.45 4.75
C GLN A 35 12.74 -8.95 3.88
N THR A 36 11.96 -9.87 3.31
CA THR A 36 10.75 -9.53 2.55
C THR A 36 9.77 -8.76 3.42
N LEU A 37 9.56 -9.16 4.68
CA LEU A 37 8.63 -8.46 5.57
C LEU A 37 9.05 -7.01 5.79
N LYS A 38 10.35 -6.75 6.00
CA LYS A 38 10.86 -5.38 6.16
C LYS A 38 10.71 -4.57 4.88
N THR A 39 11.20 -5.08 3.75
CA THR A 39 11.20 -4.34 2.48
C THR A 39 9.78 -4.13 1.95
N PHE A 40 8.95 -5.17 1.98
CA PHE A 40 7.58 -5.13 1.50
C PHE A 40 6.72 -4.23 2.38
N SER A 41 6.89 -4.26 3.71
CA SER A 41 6.15 -3.36 4.60
C SER A 41 6.49 -1.89 4.38
N VAL A 42 7.77 -1.57 4.19
CA VAL A 42 8.19 -0.20 3.86
C VAL A 42 7.62 0.25 2.51
N ALA A 43 7.70 -0.61 1.49
CA ALA A 43 7.16 -0.31 0.16
C ALA A 43 5.63 -0.08 0.19
N LEU A 44 4.87 -0.95 0.86
CA LEU A 44 3.41 -0.85 0.92
C LEU A 44 2.95 0.37 1.74
N THR A 45 3.69 0.69 2.81
CA THR A 45 3.44 1.90 3.61
C THR A 45 3.69 3.17 2.81
N LEU A 46 4.78 3.21 2.03
CA LEU A 46 5.07 4.34 1.13
C LEU A 46 3.97 4.49 0.07
N MET A 47 3.53 3.40 -0.56
CA MET A 47 2.42 3.44 -1.52
C MET A 47 1.11 3.93 -0.87
N GLY A 48 0.82 3.50 0.37
CA GLY A 48 -0.34 3.95 1.13
C GLY A 48 -0.30 5.46 1.39
N ILE A 49 0.84 5.99 1.85
CA ILE A 49 1.03 7.42 2.13
C ILE A 49 0.91 8.25 0.85
N VAL A 50 1.65 7.88 -0.21
CA VAL A 50 1.62 8.60 -1.48
C VAL A 50 0.20 8.58 -2.07
N GLY A 51 -0.46 7.41 -2.08
CA GLY A 51 -1.84 7.26 -2.54
C GLY A 51 -2.83 8.11 -1.76
N PHE A 52 -2.68 8.17 -0.43
CA PHE A 52 -3.52 9.01 0.43
C PHE A 52 -3.31 10.50 0.14
N LEU A 53 -2.06 10.97 0.02
CA LEU A 53 -1.75 12.35 -0.35
C LEU A 53 -2.32 12.72 -1.73
N THR A 54 -2.17 11.85 -2.72
CA THR A 54 -2.78 12.08 -4.05
C THR A 54 -4.30 12.10 -4.00
N THR A 55 -4.92 11.30 -3.12
CA THR A 55 -6.37 11.29 -2.92
C THR A 55 -6.86 12.61 -2.30
N LEU A 56 -6.12 13.13 -1.31
CA LEU A 56 -6.41 14.45 -0.71
C LEU A 56 -6.24 15.58 -1.71
N LEU A 57 -5.16 15.57 -2.50
CA LEU A 57 -4.93 16.56 -3.55
C LEU A 57 -6.03 16.50 -4.62
N GLY A 58 -6.44 15.30 -5.04
CA GLY A 58 -7.55 15.11 -5.97
C GLY A 58 -8.88 15.63 -5.42
N ALA A 59 -9.17 15.36 -4.15
CA ALA A 59 -10.37 15.86 -3.47
C ALA A 59 -10.40 17.39 -3.40
N TRP A 60 -9.24 18.03 -3.21
CA TRP A 60 -9.12 19.49 -3.17
C TRP A 60 -9.23 20.14 -4.56
N LEU A 61 -8.57 19.57 -5.58
CA LEU A 61 -8.54 20.13 -6.94
C LEU A 61 -9.82 19.87 -7.73
N LEU A 62 -10.43 18.70 -7.55
CA LEU A 62 -11.59 18.25 -8.32
C LEU A 62 -12.58 17.59 -7.37
N PRO A 63 -13.48 18.33 -6.71
CA PRO A 63 -14.49 17.76 -5.83
C PRO A 63 -15.56 17.00 -6.63
N LEU A 64 -15.20 15.80 -7.06
CA LEU A 64 -16.07 14.77 -7.63
C LEU A 64 -16.84 14.11 -6.49
N ILE A 65 -18.15 14.38 -6.46
CA ILE A 65 -19.11 13.76 -5.53
C ILE A 65 -18.99 12.22 -5.53
#